data_AF-A0A1Y4QWV6-F1
#
_entry.id   AF-A0A1Y4QWV6-F1
#
_cell.length_a   1.000
_cell.length_b   1.000
_cell.length_c   1.000
_cell.angle_alpha   90.00
_cell.angle_beta   90.00
_cell.angle_gamma   90.00
#
_symmetry.space_group_name_H-M   'P 1'
#
loop_
_entity.id
_entity.type
_entity.pdbx_description
1 polymer ?
#
loop_
_entity_poly.entity_id
_entity_poly.type
_entity_poly.pdbx_seq_one_letter_code
_entity_poly.pdbx_strand_id
1 'polypeptide(L)'
;MKKIVFIILVCMLCVSVEAKSDIPKYKIISNSYQQTDIQDMYDIKNQLLTDYKEWVKGVDNPDQALADHQSDYQATFNQGVYTIVLGKGNGKTLTGDLKVNYCETTEDIETKSLIWDWLF
;
A
#
# COMPACT_ATOMS: atom_id res chain seq x y z
N MET A 1 6.45 -20.93 43.16
CA MET A 1 7.25 -20.41 42.02
C MET A 1 7.08 -21.26 40.76
N LYS A 2 7.40 -22.56 40.75
CA LYS A 2 7.25 -23.44 39.55
C LYS A 2 5.85 -23.44 38.91
N LYS A 3 4.77 -23.40 39.72
CA LYS A 3 3.38 -23.37 39.22
C LYS A 3 3.00 -22.07 38.49
N ILE A 4 3.56 -20.93 38.91
CA ILE A 4 3.29 -19.62 38.29
C ILE A 4 4.01 -19.52 36.94
N VAL A 5 5.25 -20.02 36.87
CA VAL A 5 6.02 -20.10 35.62
C VAL A 5 5.29 -20.96 34.58
N PHE A 6 4.68 -22.07 35.02
CA PHE A 6 3.90 -22.93 34.13
C PHE A 6 2.64 -22.24 33.58
N ILE A 7 1.95 -21.43 34.39
CA ILE A 7 0.77 -20.66 33.95
C ILE A 7 1.17 -19.60 32.91
N ILE A 8 2.28 -18.88 33.13
CA ILE A 8 2.78 -17.88 32.19
C ILE A 8 3.16 -18.53 30.85
N LEU A 9 3.80 -19.71 30.88
CA LEU A 9 4.17 -20.47 29.68
C LEU A 9 2.95 -20.92 28.88
N VAL A 10 1.88 -21.35 29.55
CA VAL A 10 0.63 -21.73 28.88
C VAL A 10 -0.08 -20.51 28.27
N CYS A 11 -0.05 -19.35 28.93
CA CYS A 11 -0.61 -18.12 28.37
C CYS A 11 0.14 -17.64 27.10
N MET A 12 1.45 -17.86 27.01
CA MET A 12 2.22 -17.57 25.78
C MET A 12 1.87 -18.50 24.62
N LEU A 13 1.40 -19.72 24.89
CA LEU A 13 0.96 -20.66 23.86
C LEU A 13 -0.44 -20.34 23.32
N CYS A 14 -1.21 -19.47 23.99
CA CYS A 14 -2.56 -19.06 23.58
C CYS A 14 -2.60 -17.74 22.80
N VAL A 15 -1.46 -17.07 22.59
CA VAL A 15 -1.39 -15.91 21.68
C VAL A 15 -1.09 -16.40 20.27
N SER A 16 -2.10 -16.95 19.59
CA SER A 16 -2.06 -17.06 18.14
C SER A 16 -2.16 -15.65 17.56
N VAL A 17 -1.02 -15.04 17.23
CA VAL A 17 -1.00 -13.90 16.32
C VAL A 17 -1.30 -14.48 14.95
N GLU A 18 -2.57 -14.47 14.56
CA GLU A 18 -2.91 -14.57 13.14
C GLU A 18 -2.27 -13.36 12.47
N ALA A 19 -1.18 -13.59 11.74
CA ALA A 19 -0.66 -12.66 10.76
C ALA A 19 -1.79 -12.48 9.75
N LYS A 20 -2.62 -11.46 9.98
CA LYS A 20 -3.69 -11.11 9.06
C LYS A 20 -2.99 -10.65 7.79
N SER A 21 -2.91 -11.55 6.82
CA SER A 21 -2.45 -11.28 5.45
C SER A 21 -3.47 -10.41 4.74
N ASP A 22 -3.82 -9.27 5.35
CA ASP A 22 -4.66 -8.27 4.74
C ASP A 22 -3.75 -7.41 3.87
N ILE A 23 -4.04 -7.40 2.57
CA ILE A 23 -3.41 -6.46 1.65
C ILE A 23 -3.67 -5.05 2.19
N PRO A 24 -2.61 -4.23 2.41
CA PRO A 24 -2.79 -2.90 2.95
C PRO A 24 -3.68 -2.06 2.01
N LYS A 25 -4.36 -1.07 2.56
CA LYS A 25 -5.31 -0.22 1.83
C LYS A 25 -4.93 1.24 1.96
N TYR A 26 -5.26 2.03 0.96
CA TYR A 26 -5.22 3.48 1.08
C TYR A 26 -6.62 4.03 1.36
N LYS A 27 -6.65 5.17 2.04
CA LYS A 27 -7.84 6.01 2.24
C LYS A 27 -7.43 7.46 2.06
N ILE A 28 -7.93 8.13 1.03
CA ILE A 28 -7.66 9.54 0.77
C ILE A 28 -8.95 10.31 0.98
N ILE A 29 -8.92 11.35 1.81
CA ILE A 29 -10.07 12.21 2.10
C ILE A 29 -9.79 13.58 1.49
N SER A 30 -10.59 14.00 0.51
CA SER A 30 -10.41 15.29 -0.14
C SER A 30 -10.80 16.45 0.77
N ASN A 31 -10.29 17.65 0.45
CA ASN A 31 -10.57 18.85 1.22
C ASN A 31 -12.05 19.27 1.16
N SER A 32 -12.64 19.22 -0.03
CA SER A 32 -14.07 19.47 -0.28
C SER A 32 -14.61 18.60 -1.44
N TYR A 33 -15.85 18.87 -1.85
CA TYR A 33 -16.51 18.20 -2.99
C TYR A 33 -16.28 18.90 -4.33
N GLN A 34 -15.42 19.91 -4.39
CA GLN A 34 -15.08 20.60 -5.63
C GLN A 34 -14.32 19.67 -6.58
N GLN A 35 -14.49 19.87 -7.88
CA GLN A 35 -13.87 19.02 -8.90
C GLN A 35 -12.34 19.04 -8.84
N THR A 36 -11.74 20.19 -8.50
CA THR A 36 -10.30 20.33 -8.31
C THR A 36 -9.80 19.46 -7.15
N ASP A 37 -10.45 19.53 -5.99
CA ASP A 37 -10.07 18.70 -4.83
C ASP A 37 -10.27 17.20 -5.10
N ILE A 38 -11.23 16.83 -5.95
CA ILE A 38 -11.43 15.45 -6.39
C ILE A 38 -10.32 15.03 -7.35
N GLN A 39 -9.89 15.91 -8.25
CA GLN A 39 -8.77 15.64 -9.16
C GLN A 39 -7.47 15.43 -8.36
N ASP A 40 -7.17 16.33 -7.41
CA ASP A 40 -5.99 16.23 -6.54
C ASP A 40 -5.95 14.88 -5.80
N MET A 41 -7.12 14.41 -5.33
CA MET A 41 -7.24 13.10 -4.69
C MET A 41 -6.85 11.94 -5.62
N TYR A 42 -7.19 12.01 -6.92
CA TYR A 42 -6.81 10.99 -7.89
C TYR A 42 -5.33 11.07 -8.28
N ASP A 43 -4.78 12.28 -8.36
CA ASP A 43 -3.37 12.51 -8.66
C ASP A 43 -2.49 11.95 -7.54
N ILE A 44 -2.83 12.26 -6.28
CA ILE A 44 -2.18 11.70 -5.09
C ILE A 44 -2.32 10.18 -5.05
N LYS A 45 -3.50 9.63 -5.38
CA LYS A 45 -3.68 8.17 -5.47
C LYS A 45 -2.71 7.54 -6.48
N ASN A 46 -2.58 8.12 -7.68
CA ASN A 46 -1.70 7.58 -8.73
C ASN A 46 -0.23 7.66 -8.32
N GLN A 47 0.17 8.75 -7.66
CA GLN A 47 1.51 8.91 -7.13
C GLN A 47 1.79 7.90 -6.01
N LEU A 48 0.89 7.79 -5.03
CA LEU A 48 0.99 6.82 -3.92
C LEU A 48 1.14 5.39 -4.43
N LEU A 49 0.39 4.99 -5.47
CA LEU A 49 0.51 3.66 -6.04
C LEU A 49 1.88 3.43 -6.69
N THR A 50 2.45 4.45 -7.33
CA THR A 50 3.79 4.39 -7.92
C THR A 50 4.85 4.28 -6.82
N ASP A 51 4.79 5.16 -5.82
CA ASP A 51 5.75 5.19 -4.72
C ASP A 51 5.69 3.91 -3.90
N TYR A 52 4.48 3.41 -3.62
CA TYR A 52 4.28 2.14 -2.93
C TYR A 52 4.95 0.96 -3.65
N LYS A 53 4.93 0.92 -5.00
CA LYS A 53 5.63 -0.12 -5.76
C LYS A 53 7.13 -0.12 -5.46
N GLU A 54 7.74 1.05 -5.31
CA GLU A 54 9.16 1.18 -4.99
C GLU A 54 9.44 0.92 -3.49
N TRP A 55 8.60 1.42 -2.59
CA TRP A 55 8.78 1.25 -1.14
C TRP A 55 8.77 -0.20 -0.69
N VAL A 56 7.92 -1.03 -1.31
CA VAL A 56 7.80 -2.45 -0.91
C VAL A 56 8.67 -3.39 -1.76
N LYS A 57 9.45 -2.83 -2.70
CA LYS A 57 10.33 -3.61 -3.56
C LYS A 57 11.49 -4.17 -2.75
N GLY A 58 11.50 -5.50 -2.60
CA GLY A 58 12.55 -6.18 -1.83
C GLY A 58 12.44 -5.98 -0.32
N VAL A 59 11.28 -5.52 0.18
CA VAL A 59 11.00 -5.39 1.61
C VAL A 59 10.18 -6.57 2.10
N ASP A 60 10.59 -7.17 3.22
CA ASP A 60 9.92 -8.34 3.81
C ASP A 60 8.57 -7.97 4.47
N ASN A 61 8.40 -6.73 4.91
CA ASN A 61 7.21 -6.24 5.60
C ASN A 61 6.66 -4.94 4.97
N PRO A 62 5.67 -5.02 4.08
CA PRO A 62 5.02 -3.86 3.46
C PRO A 62 4.43 -2.84 4.45
N ASP A 63 3.93 -3.31 5.59
CA ASP A 63 3.34 -2.44 6.63
C ASP A 63 4.40 -1.54 7.27
N GLN A 64 5.64 -2.05 7.42
CA GLN A 64 6.75 -1.25 7.93
C GLN A 64 7.18 -0.19 6.91
N ALA A 65 7.26 -0.54 5.63
CA ALA A 65 7.55 0.43 4.57
C ALA A 65 6.50 1.56 4.57
N LEU A 66 5.22 1.22 4.71
CA LEU A 66 4.15 2.23 4.84
C LEU A 66 4.30 3.09 6.10
N ALA A 67 4.68 2.51 7.24
CA ALA A 67 4.91 3.27 8.47
C ALA A 67 6.09 4.26 8.32
N ASP A 68 7.18 3.84 7.68
CA ASP A 68 8.38 4.65 7.49
C ASP A 68 8.15 5.85 6.56
N HIS A 69 7.20 5.73 5.61
CA HIS A 69 6.90 6.75 4.61
C HIS A 69 5.70 7.66 4.95
N GLN A 70 5.14 7.57 6.16
CA GLN A 70 4.01 8.40 6.59
C GLN A 70 4.22 9.91 6.41
N SER A 71 5.46 10.40 6.60
CA SER A 71 5.79 11.82 6.45
C SER A 71 5.61 12.34 5.03
N ASP A 72 5.80 11.48 4.02
CA ASP A 72 5.85 11.88 2.61
C ASP A 72 4.48 12.39 2.13
N TYR A 73 3.42 11.92 2.77
CA TYR A 73 2.03 12.26 2.46
C TYR A 73 1.27 12.90 3.63
N GLN A 74 1.94 13.22 4.75
CA GLN A 74 1.28 13.60 6.01
C GLN A 74 0.19 12.58 6.41
N ALA A 75 0.52 11.31 6.27
CA ALA A 75 -0.41 10.20 6.41
C ALA A 75 -0.39 9.58 7.81
N THR A 76 -1.45 8.84 8.11
CA THR A 76 -1.51 7.94 9.27
C THR A 76 -1.63 6.51 8.81
N PHE A 77 -0.80 5.61 9.35
CA PHE A 77 -0.90 4.17 9.08
C PHE A 77 -1.43 3.44 10.31
N ASN A 78 -2.64 2.89 10.20
CA ASN A 78 -3.28 2.18 11.31
C ASN A 78 -3.96 0.91 10.79
N GLN A 79 -3.60 -0.23 11.37
CA GLN A 79 -4.24 -1.54 11.11
C GLN A 79 -4.36 -1.86 9.61
N GLY A 80 -3.28 -1.66 8.84
CA GLY A 80 -3.25 -1.93 7.40
C GLY A 80 -3.91 -0.84 6.54
N VAL A 81 -4.29 0.32 7.09
CA VAL A 81 -4.89 1.43 6.33
C VAL A 81 -4.00 2.66 6.38
N TYR A 82 -3.50 3.07 5.21
CA TYR A 82 -2.73 4.28 4.96
C TYR A 82 -3.67 5.44 4.63
N THR A 83 -3.90 6.33 5.59
CA THR A 83 -4.88 7.41 5.50
C THR A 83 -4.23 8.76 5.25
N ILE A 84 -4.60 9.41 4.14
CA ILE A 84 -4.18 10.75 3.75
C ILE A 84 -5.39 11.68 3.86
N VAL A 85 -5.23 12.83 4.51
CA VAL A 85 -6.29 13.85 4.64
C VAL A 85 -5.84 15.13 3.97
N LEU A 86 -6.55 15.54 2.93
CA LEU A 86 -6.27 16.79 2.21
C LEU A 86 -7.01 17.94 2.88
N GLY A 87 -6.29 19.02 3.18
CA GLY A 87 -6.85 20.22 3.81
C GLY A 87 -7.62 19.88 5.10
N LYS A 88 -8.92 20.20 5.15
CA LYS A 88 -9.79 19.91 6.31
C LYS A 88 -10.44 18.53 6.28
N GLY A 89 -10.34 17.78 5.18
CA GLY A 89 -10.96 16.44 5.07
C GLY A 89 -12.49 16.44 5.05
N ASN A 90 -13.13 17.50 4.54
CA ASN A 90 -14.60 17.62 4.50
C ASN A 90 -15.21 17.15 3.17
N GLY A 91 -14.42 16.50 2.32
CA GLY A 91 -14.80 16.12 0.97
C GLY A 91 -15.12 14.64 0.78
N LYS A 92 -14.90 14.17 -0.45
CA LYS A 92 -15.08 12.76 -0.80
C LYS A 92 -13.98 11.91 -0.18
N THR A 93 -14.29 10.63 -0.02
CA THR A 93 -13.31 9.62 0.38
C THR A 93 -13.08 8.65 -0.77
N LEU A 94 -11.82 8.36 -1.07
CA LEU A 94 -11.39 7.36 -2.03
C LEU A 94 -10.59 6.28 -1.31
N THR A 95 -10.98 5.02 -1.52
CA THR A 95 -10.34 3.87 -0.89
C THR A 95 -10.01 2.81 -1.91
N GLY A 96 -8.94 2.06 -1.68
CA GLY A 96 -8.59 0.90 -2.49
C GLY A 96 -7.45 0.12 -1.88
N ASP A 97 -7.13 -1.02 -2.50
CA ASP A 97 -6.02 -1.87 -2.08
C ASP A 97 -4.68 -1.30 -2.61
N LEU A 98 -3.64 -1.37 -1.78
CA LEU A 98 -2.25 -1.14 -2.14
C LEU A 98 -1.66 -2.47 -2.64
N LYS A 99 -1.87 -2.75 -3.93
CA LYS A 99 -1.37 -3.95 -4.61
C LYS A 99 -0.20 -3.61 -5.51
N VAL A 100 0.86 -4.39 -5.38
CA VAL A 100 1.99 -4.45 -6.32
C VAL A 100 1.71 -5.57 -7.32
N ASN A 101 1.65 -5.24 -8.61
CA ASN A 101 1.70 -6.23 -9.68
C ASN A 101 3.12 -6.21 -10.28
N TYR A 102 3.92 -7.22 -9.97
CA TYR A 102 5.29 -7.36 -10.49
C TYR A 102 5.33 -8.06 -11.86
N CYS A 103 4.20 -8.57 -12.35
CA CYS A 103 4.10 -9.22 -13.65
C CYS A 103 3.87 -8.23 -14.81
N GLU A 104 3.79 -6.93 -14.52
CA GLU A 104 3.85 -5.88 -15.55
C GLU A 104 5.31 -5.66 -15.94
N THR A 105 5.87 -6.59 -16.71
CA THR A 105 7.10 -6.36 -17.46
C THR A 105 6.82 -5.23 -18.46
N THR A 106 7.30 -4.02 -18.21
CA THR A 106 7.40 -2.95 -19.22
C THR A 106 8.58 -3.18 -20.15
N GLU A 107 8.90 -4.44 -20.45
CA GLU A 107 9.58 -4.71 -21.71
C GLU A 107 8.49 -4.50 -22.75
N ASP A 108 8.56 -3.38 -23.47
CA ASP A 108 7.86 -3.24 -24.73
C ASP A 108 8.01 -4.58 -25.44
N ILE A 109 6.90 -5.31 -25.60
CA ILE A 109 6.90 -6.53 -26.38
C ILE A 109 7.21 -6.05 -27.79
N GLU A 110 8.49 -6.02 -28.14
CA GLU A 110 8.92 -5.85 -29.51
C GLU A 110 8.27 -7.00 -30.26
N THR A 111 7.16 -6.70 -30.95
CA THR A 111 6.57 -7.63 -31.88
C THR A 111 7.68 -7.92 -32.88
N LYS A 112 8.31 -9.09 -32.78
CA LYS A 112 9.16 -9.63 -33.83
C LYS A 112 8.29 -9.78 -35.07
N SER A 113 8.27 -8.72 -35.87
CA SER A 113 7.60 -8.71 -37.15
C SER A 113 8.43 -9.59 -38.08
N LEU A 114 7.88 -10.74 -38.47
CA LEU A 114 8.48 -11.67 -39.43
C LEU A 114 8.82 -11.01 -40.78
N ILE A 115 8.35 -9.78 -41.03
CA ILE A 115 8.64 -8.99 -42.23
C ILE A 115 10.06 -8.38 -42.17
N TRP A 116 10.58 -8.07 -40.99
CA TRP A 116 11.94 -7.50 -40.83
C TRP A 116 13.05 -8.55 -40.92
N ASP A 117 12.81 -9.79 -40.52
CA ASP A 117 13.78 -10.91 -40.64
C ASP A 117 13.96 -11.40 -42.10
N TRP A 118 13.13 -10.96 -43.06
CA TRP A 118 13.25 -11.32 -44.49
C TRP A 118 13.89 -10.23 -45.35
N LEU A 119 14.04 -9.01 -44.82
CA LEU A 119 14.50 -7.84 -45.57
C LEU A 119 15.93 -7.37 -45.20
N PHE A 120 16.63 -8.14 -44.35
CA PHE A 120 18.07 -8.05 -44.07
C PHE A 120 18.69 -9.44 -44.01
#